data_AF-A0A9N7N214-F1
#
_entry.id   AF-A0A9N7N214-F1
#
_cell.length_a   1.000
_cell.length_b   1.000
_cell.length_c   1.000
_cell.angle_alpha   90.00
_cell.angle_beta   90.00
_cell.angle_gamma   90.00
#
_symmetry.space_group_name_H-M   'P 1'
#
loop_
_entity.id
_entity.type
_entity.pdbx_description
1 polymer ?
#
loop_
_entity_poly.entity_id
_entity_poly.type
_entity_poly.pdbx_seq_one_letter_code
_entity_poly.pdbx_strand_id
1 'polypeptide(L)'
;MAHLPALPALGDYVAPDFTLTEEIPNGECHRRKTFEKSSEVHPINAVDAAMAEIRYNSVRVVPVHPQLRAMLETLRDGQNRIQVRLQNFQNAQGQFQVELRDDLHAHGQAQQRGHLQVQEAINDFNTKLDTFIRVSTARSFNQSIKYNQRLVPFQVPPKILAGHPFVDHPNVPGVNLNHVYQVGADPPNGLVPLNFGELNDMRGDMANSLSRLRALFWFYNDPRLFIADNATESRCEEGWDNFKTYIRK
;
A
#
# COMPACT_ATOMS: atom_id res chain seq x y z
N MET A 1 13.57 -25.35 -35.36
CA MET A 1 14.62 -24.33 -35.31
C MET A 1 13.97 -22.95 -35.40
N ALA A 2 14.01 -22.18 -34.30
CA ALA A 2 13.90 -20.73 -34.25
C ALA A 2 14.39 -20.29 -32.85
N HIS A 3 15.29 -19.31 -32.83
CA HIS A 3 16.13 -18.91 -31.70
C HIS A 3 15.39 -18.05 -30.65
N LEU A 4 15.73 -18.24 -29.38
CA LEU A 4 15.43 -17.31 -28.28
C LEU A 4 16.38 -16.09 -28.33
N PRO A 5 15.93 -14.87 -28.01
CA PRO A 5 16.81 -13.71 -27.87
C PRO A 5 17.64 -13.78 -26.58
N ALA A 6 18.92 -13.44 -26.69
CA ALA A 6 19.94 -13.54 -25.66
C ALA A 6 19.85 -12.43 -24.61
N LEU A 7 20.14 -12.78 -23.35
CA LEU A 7 20.38 -11.84 -22.26
C LEU A 7 21.69 -11.06 -22.50
N PRO A 8 21.76 -9.77 -22.13
CA PRO A 8 23.00 -9.01 -22.20
C PRO A 8 24.02 -9.53 -21.16
N ALA A 9 25.26 -9.68 -21.61
CA ALA A 9 26.38 -10.12 -20.79
C ALA A 9 26.85 -9.01 -19.83
N LEU A 10 27.21 -9.40 -18.60
CA LEU A 10 28.02 -8.58 -17.69
C LEU A 10 29.31 -8.16 -18.41
N GLY A 11 29.48 -6.87 -18.72
CA GLY A 11 30.69 -6.41 -19.38
C GLY A 11 30.89 -4.89 -19.47
N ASP A 12 29.87 -4.11 -19.78
CA ASP A 12 30.12 -2.76 -20.32
C ASP A 12 29.56 -1.59 -19.49
N TYR A 13 29.70 -1.66 -18.16
CA TYR A 13 29.59 -0.47 -17.31
C TYR A 13 30.94 -0.20 -16.61
N VAL A 14 31.68 0.77 -17.16
CA VAL A 14 32.91 1.34 -16.58
C VAL A 14 32.57 2.76 -16.10
N ALA A 15 32.83 3.03 -14.83
CA ALA A 15 32.77 4.37 -14.23
C ALA A 15 33.93 4.53 -13.21
N PRO A 16 34.38 5.77 -12.95
CA PRO A 16 35.80 6.14 -12.91
C PRO A 16 36.54 5.95 -11.58
N ASP A 17 37.86 5.84 -11.73
CA ASP A 17 38.91 5.66 -10.72
C ASP A 17 39.21 6.96 -9.95
N PHE A 18 39.13 6.91 -8.63
CA PHE A 18 39.67 7.94 -7.73
C PHE A 18 40.52 7.25 -6.66
N THR A 19 41.79 7.06 -6.98
CA THR A 19 42.85 6.76 -6.03
C THR A 19 43.53 8.05 -5.60
N LEU A 20 43.47 8.36 -4.30
CA LEU A 20 44.46 9.20 -3.63
C LEU A 20 44.78 8.56 -2.28
N THR A 21 46.03 8.12 -2.22
CA THR A 21 46.87 7.60 -1.15
C THR A 21 46.76 8.33 0.19
N GLU A 22 46.81 7.61 1.30
CA GLU A 22 47.97 7.62 2.22
C GLU A 22 47.84 6.61 3.38
N GLU A 23 48.80 5.68 3.36
CA GLU A 23 49.51 4.97 4.43
C GLU A 23 48.97 4.85 5.88
N ILE A 24 48.93 3.59 6.31
CA ILE A 24 48.80 3.07 7.69
C ILE A 24 50.23 2.99 8.28
N PRO A 25 50.50 3.25 9.59
CA PRO A 25 50.48 2.15 10.56
C PRO A 25 50.11 2.51 12.02
N ASN A 26 49.20 1.71 12.59
CA ASN A 26 49.09 1.52 14.03
C ASN A 26 50.11 0.45 14.46
N GLY A 27 51.11 0.84 15.26
CA GLY A 27 52.08 -0.07 15.85
C GLY A 27 52.88 0.55 16.99
N GLU A 28 52.66 -0.01 18.19
CA GLU A 28 53.56 -0.08 19.34
C GLU A 28 53.93 1.16 20.18
N CYS A 29 53.56 1.05 21.46
CA CYS A 29 54.45 1.09 22.62
C CYS A 29 55.49 2.23 22.65
N HIS A 30 55.33 3.21 23.54
CA HIS A 30 56.40 3.60 24.47
C HIS A 30 55.88 4.43 25.66
N ARG A 31 56.21 3.88 26.83
CA ARG A 31 56.09 4.42 28.17
C ARG A 31 57.19 5.45 28.37
N ARG A 32 56.88 6.75 28.51
CA ARG A 32 57.71 7.69 29.28
C ARG A 32 56.94 8.93 29.70
N LYS A 33 56.87 9.09 31.03
CA LYS A 33 56.44 10.30 31.74
C LYS A 33 57.39 11.44 31.40
N THR A 34 56.85 12.59 31.02
CA THR A 34 57.47 13.89 31.24
C THR A 34 56.41 14.84 31.80
N PHE A 35 56.67 15.31 33.01
CA PHE A 35 55.97 16.37 33.69
C PHE A 35 56.12 17.66 32.88
N GLU A 36 55.02 18.23 32.40
CA GLU A 36 54.94 19.66 32.10
C GLU A 36 53.91 20.29 33.02
N LYS A 37 54.40 21.26 33.78
CA LYS A 37 53.70 22.01 34.81
C LYS A 37 53.07 23.22 34.13
N SER A 38 51.90 23.06 33.53
CA SER A 38 51.07 24.18 33.09
C SER A 38 50.17 24.61 34.24
N SER A 39 50.50 25.76 34.81
CA SER A 39 49.66 26.51 35.73
C SER A 39 48.38 26.95 35.01
N GLU A 40 47.36 26.10 34.98
CA GLU A 40 45.99 26.51 34.67
C GLU A 40 45.46 27.37 35.82
N VAL A 41 45.66 28.68 35.70
CA VAL A 41 44.83 29.65 36.40
C VAL A 41 43.46 29.55 35.75
N HIS A 42 42.53 28.84 36.39
CA HIS A 42 41.13 28.91 36.01
C HIS A 42 40.70 30.39 36.03
N PRO A 43 40.19 30.94 34.91
CA PRO A 43 39.61 32.27 34.94
C PRO A 43 38.43 32.19 35.90
N ILE A 44 38.58 32.85 37.05
CA ILE A 44 37.50 33.01 38.02
C ILE A 44 36.37 33.66 37.23
N ASN A 45 35.28 32.93 37.05
CA ASN A 45 34.08 33.41 36.38
C ASN A 45 33.73 34.76 37.04
N ALA A 46 33.54 35.83 36.27
CA ALA A 46 33.34 37.17 36.82
C ALA A 46 32.18 37.22 37.84
N VAL A 47 31.23 36.29 37.71
CA VAL A 47 30.13 36.04 38.66
C VAL A 47 30.65 35.53 40.02
N ASP A 48 31.61 34.62 40.04
CA ASP A 48 32.22 34.07 41.26
C ASP A 48 33.11 35.10 41.98
N ALA A 49 33.83 35.94 41.22
CA ALA A 49 34.59 37.05 41.77
C ALA A 49 33.67 38.11 42.41
N ALA A 50 32.59 38.49 41.72
CA ALA A 50 31.59 39.42 42.26
C ALA A 50 30.86 38.85 43.49
N MET A 51 30.55 37.54 43.50
CA MET A 51 29.96 36.88 44.66
C MET A 51 30.90 36.82 45.86
N ALA A 52 32.20 36.62 45.63
CA ALA A 52 33.21 36.66 46.69
C ALA A 52 33.32 38.06 47.31
N GLU A 53 33.23 39.11 46.50
CA GLU A 53 33.27 40.50 46.94
C GLU A 53 32.00 40.92 47.70
N ILE A 54 30.82 40.45 47.28
CA ILE A 54 29.57 40.62 48.03
C ILE A 54 29.64 39.89 49.39
N ARG A 55 30.21 38.68 49.45
CA ARG A 55 30.42 37.96 50.72
C ARG A 55 31.40 38.70 51.63
N TYR A 56 32.48 39.26 51.09
CA TYR A 56 33.45 40.02 51.88
C TYR A 56 32.84 41.29 52.49
N ASN A 57 31.97 41.98 51.75
CA ASN A 57 31.26 43.16 52.24
C ASN A 57 30.07 42.84 53.17
N SER A 58 29.51 41.61 53.11
CA SER A 58 28.40 41.21 53.99
C SER A 58 28.78 41.06 55.48
N VAL A 59 30.07 41.01 55.80
CA VAL A 59 30.60 40.91 57.18
C VAL A 59 30.67 42.28 57.87
N ARG A 60 30.51 43.39 57.13
CA ARG A 60 30.32 44.73 57.69
C ARG A 60 28.93 45.22 57.33
N VAL A 61 28.04 45.30 58.32
CA VAL A 61 26.69 45.86 58.16
C VAL A 61 26.79 47.37 57.98
N VAL A 62 27.17 47.81 56.78
CA VAL A 62 27.03 49.20 56.34
C VAL A 62 25.70 49.28 55.58
N PRO A 63 24.77 50.16 55.97
CA PRO A 63 23.50 50.29 55.26
C PRO A 63 23.76 50.70 53.82
N VAL A 64 23.41 49.83 52.88
CA VAL A 64 23.48 50.09 51.44
C VAL A 64 22.61 51.32 51.15
N HIS A 65 23.17 52.31 50.46
CA HIS A 65 22.46 53.53 50.11
C HIS A 65 21.16 53.19 49.34
N PRO A 66 20.01 53.78 49.70
CA PRO A 66 18.70 53.37 49.19
C PRO A 66 18.58 53.40 47.66
N GLN A 67 19.27 54.33 46.96
CA GLN A 67 19.32 54.33 45.49
C GLN A 67 20.03 53.10 44.90
N LEU A 68 21.13 52.64 45.51
CA LEU A 68 21.85 51.44 45.04
C LEU A 68 20.99 50.19 45.21
N ARG A 69 20.22 50.11 46.30
CA ARG A 69 19.27 49.02 46.53
C ARG A 69 18.17 49.00 45.47
N ALA A 70 17.57 50.15 45.16
CA ALA A 70 16.56 50.27 44.12
C ALA A 70 17.09 49.87 42.72
N MET A 71 18.35 50.23 42.40
CA MET A 71 19.00 49.80 41.17
C MET A 71 19.20 48.28 41.12
N LEU A 72 19.66 47.65 42.20
CA LEU A 72 19.87 46.21 42.27
C LEU A 72 18.55 45.44 42.18
N GLU A 73 17.48 45.94 42.80
CA GLU A 73 16.13 45.37 42.67
C GLU A 73 15.63 45.47 41.21
N THR A 74 15.81 46.62 40.56
CA THR A 74 15.44 46.80 39.14
C THR A 74 16.23 45.87 38.21
N LEU A 75 17.53 45.68 38.47
CA LEU A 75 18.37 44.74 37.71
C LEU A 75 17.93 43.29 37.93
N ARG A 76 17.64 42.90 39.16
CA ARG A 76 17.12 41.57 39.51
C ARG A 76 15.79 41.31 38.82
N ASP A 77 14.88 42.28 38.82
CA ASP A 77 13.61 42.20 38.11
C ASP A 77 13.81 42.11 36.59
N GLY A 78 14.77 42.86 36.05
CA GLY A 78 15.19 42.77 34.66
C GLY A 78 15.69 41.36 34.29
N GLN A 79 16.56 40.77 35.11
CA GLN A 79 17.06 39.42 34.94
C GLN A 79 15.93 38.38 35.01
N ASN A 80 15.04 38.49 36.00
CA ASN A 80 13.88 37.62 36.13
C ASN A 80 12.99 37.68 34.88
N ARG A 81 12.71 38.89 34.35
CA ARG A 81 11.94 39.07 33.12
C ARG A 81 12.61 38.44 31.90
N ILE A 82 13.93 38.60 31.78
CA ILE A 82 14.70 37.99 30.69
C ILE A 82 14.65 36.46 30.79
N GLN A 83 14.80 35.92 32.00
CA GLN A 83 14.78 34.48 32.24
C GLN A 83 13.40 33.87 31.92
N VAL A 84 12.32 34.53 32.32
CA VAL A 84 10.95 34.13 31.94
C VAL A 84 10.75 34.18 30.42
N ARG A 85 11.23 35.23 29.74
CA ARG A 85 11.14 35.31 28.27
C ARG A 85 11.92 34.20 27.58
N LEU A 86 13.12 33.88 28.06
CA LEU A 86 13.92 32.77 27.55
C LEU A 86 13.20 31.43 27.71
N GLN A 87 12.61 31.18 28.88
CA GLN A 87 11.87 29.96 29.13
C GLN A 87 10.61 29.86 28.24
N ASN A 88 9.87 30.97 28.08
CA ASN A 88 8.72 31.03 27.19
C ASN A 88 9.12 30.77 25.73
N PHE A 89 10.24 31.32 25.28
CA PHE A 89 10.76 31.10 23.93
C PHE A 89 11.17 29.64 23.71
N GLN A 90 11.86 29.02 24.68
CA GLN A 90 12.22 27.60 24.62
C GLN A 90 10.98 26.70 24.57
N ASN A 91 9.95 27.01 25.36
CA ASN A 91 8.68 26.28 25.34
C ASN A 91 7.98 26.42 23.99
N ALA A 92 7.91 27.63 23.44
CA ALA A 92 7.31 27.88 22.13
C ALA A 92 8.07 27.16 21.01
N GLN A 93 9.40 27.14 21.06
CA GLN A 93 10.23 26.41 20.11
C GLN A 93 10.00 24.89 20.21
N GLY A 94 9.88 24.35 21.43
CA GLY A 94 9.55 22.94 21.64
C GLY A 94 8.17 22.57 21.09
N GLN A 95 7.16 23.42 21.31
CA GLN A 95 5.82 23.22 20.77
C GLN A 95 5.82 23.23 19.24
N PHE A 96 6.49 24.21 18.62
CA PHE A 96 6.58 24.29 17.16
C PHE A 96 7.28 23.05 16.55
N GLN A 97 8.31 22.52 17.20
CA GLN A 97 8.97 21.29 16.73
C GLN A 97 8.06 20.06 16.81
N VAL A 98 7.21 19.97 17.84
CA VAL A 98 6.23 18.88 17.97
C VAL A 98 5.17 19.01 16.88
N GLU A 99 4.59 20.21 16.70
CA GLU A 99 3.57 20.47 15.67
C GLU A 99 4.10 20.15 14.26
N LEU A 100 5.32 20.61 13.92
CA LEU A 100 5.93 20.33 12.63
C LEU A 100 6.17 18.82 12.41
N ARG A 101 6.54 18.09 13.47
CA ARG A 101 6.73 16.64 13.42
C ARG A 101 5.39 15.92 13.18
N ASP A 102 4.34 16.35 13.86
CA ASP A 102 3.00 15.76 13.73
C ASP A 102 2.43 16.00 12.32
N ASP A 103 2.60 17.22 11.79
CA ASP A 103 2.20 17.56 10.42
C ASP A 103 2.95 16.74 9.36
N LEU A 104 4.27 16.57 9.52
CA LEU A 104 5.10 15.72 8.65
C LEU A 104 4.63 14.26 8.68
N HIS A 105 4.33 13.72 9.87
CA HIS A 105 3.82 12.36 10.00
C HIS A 105 2.41 12.22 9.38
N ALA A 106 1.52 13.17 9.63
CA ALA A 106 0.17 13.17 9.06
C ALA A 106 0.20 13.24 7.52
N HIS A 107 1.07 14.09 6.95
CA HIS A 107 1.26 14.19 5.52
C HIS A 107 1.81 12.89 4.91
N GLY A 108 2.82 12.29 5.55
CA GLY A 108 3.37 11.00 5.11
C GLY A 108 2.33 9.87 5.12
N GLN A 109 1.49 9.80 6.16
CA GLN A 109 0.40 8.82 6.22
C GLN A 109 -0.67 9.06 5.14
N ALA A 110 -1.03 10.32 4.89
CA ALA A 110 -1.99 10.68 3.84
C ALA A 110 -1.46 10.29 2.45
N GLN A 111 -0.17 10.53 2.19
CA GLN A 111 0.47 10.14 0.94
C GLN A 111 0.52 8.62 0.76
N GLN A 112 0.86 7.87 1.81
CA GLN A 112 0.86 6.39 1.77
C GLN A 112 -0.55 5.84 1.51
N ARG A 113 -1.57 6.38 2.17
CA ARG A 113 -2.97 5.99 1.92
C ARG A 113 -3.39 6.29 0.49
N GLY A 114 -3.05 7.46 -0.03
CA GLY A 114 -3.31 7.83 -1.42
C GLY A 114 -2.62 6.88 -2.40
N HIS A 115 -1.37 6.51 -2.14
CA HIS A 115 -0.64 5.56 -3.00
C HIS A 115 -1.27 4.16 -3.00
N LEU A 116 -1.65 3.64 -1.83
CA LEU A 116 -2.33 2.34 -1.72
C LEU A 116 -3.67 2.34 -2.47
N GLN A 117 -4.48 3.40 -2.31
CA GLN A 117 -5.76 3.53 -3.03
C GLN A 117 -5.57 3.54 -4.55
N VAL A 118 -4.56 4.27 -5.05
CA VAL A 118 -4.24 4.29 -6.48
C VAL A 118 -3.78 2.91 -6.96
N GLN A 119 -2.94 2.24 -6.18
CA GLN A 119 -2.46 0.90 -6.53
C GLN A 119 -3.61 -0.12 -6.58
N GLU A 120 -4.52 -0.07 -5.61
CA GLU A 120 -5.73 -0.90 -5.61
C GLU A 120 -6.61 -0.64 -6.83
N ALA A 121 -6.81 0.64 -7.19
CA ALA A 121 -7.59 1.01 -8.36
C ALA A 121 -6.94 0.54 -9.68
N ILE A 122 -5.61 0.64 -9.80
CA ILE A 122 -4.87 0.13 -10.96
C ILE A 122 -5.00 -1.39 -11.06
N ASN A 123 -4.87 -2.10 -9.94
CA ASN A 123 -5.00 -3.56 -9.92
C ASN A 123 -6.42 -3.99 -10.33
N ASP A 124 -7.46 -3.36 -9.78
CA ASP A 124 -8.85 -3.63 -10.16
C ASP A 124 -9.11 -3.35 -11.65
N PHE A 125 -8.58 -2.24 -12.18
CA PHE A 125 -8.68 -1.93 -13.60
C PHE A 125 -8.00 -2.99 -14.48
N ASN A 126 -6.78 -3.38 -14.13
CA ASN A 126 -6.03 -4.40 -14.87
C ASN A 126 -6.75 -5.75 -14.86
N THR A 127 -7.30 -6.17 -13.72
CA THR A 127 -8.08 -7.40 -13.61
C THR A 127 -9.33 -7.36 -14.50
N LYS A 128 -10.06 -6.24 -14.50
CA LYS A 128 -11.24 -6.08 -15.37
C LYS A 128 -10.88 -6.10 -16.86
N LEU A 129 -9.78 -5.43 -17.23
CA LEU A 129 -9.30 -5.39 -18.60
C LEU A 129 -8.85 -6.78 -19.09
N ASP A 130 -8.04 -7.49 -18.31
CA ASP A 130 -7.63 -8.86 -18.61
C ASP A 130 -8.83 -9.79 -18.76
N THR A 131 -9.79 -9.69 -17.83
CA THR A 131 -11.05 -10.44 -17.88
C THR A 131 -11.81 -10.17 -19.19
N PHE A 132 -11.92 -8.90 -19.60
CA PHE A 132 -12.59 -8.53 -20.85
C PHE A 132 -11.88 -9.09 -22.09
N ILE A 133 -10.54 -9.07 -22.10
CA ILE A 133 -9.72 -9.65 -23.17
C ILE A 133 -9.94 -11.16 -23.24
N ARG A 134 -9.89 -11.87 -22.10
CA ARG A 134 -10.13 -13.31 -22.01
C ARG A 134 -11.53 -13.69 -22.50
N VAL A 135 -12.56 -12.94 -22.12
CA VAL A 135 -13.93 -13.13 -22.62
C VAL A 135 -14.02 -12.93 -24.12
N SER A 136 -13.47 -11.83 -24.63
CA SER A 136 -13.51 -11.51 -26.06
C SER A 136 -12.81 -12.58 -26.89
N THR A 137 -11.67 -13.06 -26.39
CA THR A 137 -10.89 -14.15 -27.00
C THR A 137 -11.69 -15.46 -26.97
N ALA A 138 -12.27 -15.81 -25.83
CA ALA A 138 -13.10 -17.01 -25.68
C ALA A 138 -14.29 -17.01 -26.63
N ARG A 139 -15.01 -15.89 -26.73
CA ARG A 139 -16.16 -15.73 -27.62
C ARG A 139 -15.77 -15.81 -29.09
N SER A 140 -14.69 -15.13 -29.49
CA SER A 140 -14.15 -15.20 -30.85
C SER A 140 -13.74 -16.62 -31.23
N PHE A 141 -13.05 -17.33 -30.32
CA PHE A 141 -12.69 -18.73 -30.51
C PHE A 141 -13.94 -19.60 -30.66
N ASN A 142 -14.90 -19.52 -29.72
CA ASN A 142 -16.14 -20.30 -29.74
C ASN A 142 -16.99 -20.01 -30.99
N GLN A 143 -16.99 -18.77 -31.47
CA GLN A 143 -17.62 -18.40 -32.72
C GLN A 143 -16.97 -19.15 -33.90
N SER A 144 -15.64 -19.25 -33.94
CA SER A 144 -14.89 -19.95 -34.99
C SER A 144 -15.13 -21.47 -35.02
N ILE A 145 -15.42 -22.10 -33.87
CA ILE A 145 -15.69 -23.55 -33.79
C ILE A 145 -16.87 -23.94 -34.69
N LYS A 146 -17.94 -23.13 -34.69
CA LYS A 146 -19.12 -23.37 -35.53
C LYS A 146 -18.77 -23.27 -37.02
N TYR A 147 -17.99 -22.27 -37.42
CA TYR A 147 -17.62 -22.07 -38.82
C TYR A 147 -16.72 -23.19 -39.35
N ASN A 148 -15.85 -23.72 -38.48
CA ASN A 148 -14.83 -24.69 -38.87
C ASN A 148 -15.18 -26.15 -38.49
N GLN A 149 -16.40 -26.41 -37.98
CA GLN A 149 -16.87 -27.74 -37.54
C GLN A 149 -15.88 -28.48 -36.63
N ARG A 150 -15.18 -27.77 -35.76
CA ARG A 150 -14.14 -28.36 -34.91
C ARG A 150 -14.78 -29.08 -33.72
N LEU A 151 -14.42 -30.34 -33.51
CA LEU A 151 -14.72 -31.08 -32.26
C LEU A 151 -13.68 -30.70 -31.20
N VAL A 152 -13.67 -29.43 -30.80
CA VAL A 152 -12.75 -28.91 -29.78
C VAL A 152 -13.53 -28.35 -28.60
N PRO A 153 -12.93 -28.34 -27.39
CA PRO A 153 -13.55 -27.72 -26.24
C PRO A 153 -13.82 -26.23 -26.46
N PHE A 154 -14.90 -25.71 -25.88
CA PHE A 154 -15.13 -24.28 -25.75
C PHE A 154 -14.04 -23.64 -24.91
N GLN A 155 -13.66 -22.44 -25.28
CA GLN A 155 -13.01 -21.54 -24.34
C GLN A 155 -14.09 -20.96 -23.44
N VAL A 156 -13.92 -21.13 -22.14
CA VAL A 156 -14.92 -20.75 -21.16
C VAL A 156 -14.72 -19.30 -20.75
N PRO A 157 -15.71 -18.40 -20.93
CA PRO A 157 -15.57 -17.02 -20.51
C PRO A 157 -15.49 -16.93 -18.97
N PRO A 158 -14.52 -16.20 -18.40
CA PRO A 158 -14.49 -15.93 -16.96
C PRO A 158 -15.64 -15.00 -16.53
N LYS A 159 -15.86 -14.88 -15.22
CA LYS A 159 -16.85 -13.98 -14.62
C LYS A 159 -16.47 -12.51 -14.85
N ILE A 160 -17.39 -11.72 -15.37
CA ILE A 160 -17.16 -10.31 -15.75
C ILE A 160 -17.78 -9.34 -14.74
N LEU A 161 -18.94 -9.70 -14.20
CA LEU A 161 -19.71 -8.88 -13.29
C LEU A 161 -19.49 -9.34 -11.86
N ALA A 162 -19.25 -8.39 -10.96
CA ALA A 162 -19.07 -8.65 -9.55
C ALA A 162 -20.39 -9.10 -8.89
N GLY A 163 -20.26 -9.83 -7.77
CA GLY A 163 -21.38 -10.26 -6.94
C GLY A 163 -22.26 -11.32 -7.59
N HIS A 164 -23.37 -11.64 -6.91
CA HIS A 164 -24.35 -12.64 -7.33
C HIS A 164 -25.76 -12.04 -7.28
N PRO A 165 -26.67 -12.45 -8.18
CA PRO A 165 -28.02 -11.88 -8.24
C PRO A 165 -28.89 -12.25 -7.02
N PHE A 166 -28.54 -13.31 -6.30
CA PHE A 166 -29.20 -13.75 -5.07
C PHE A 166 -28.20 -14.53 -4.19
N VAL A 167 -28.52 -14.67 -2.89
CA VAL A 167 -27.59 -15.17 -1.86
C VAL A 167 -27.30 -16.67 -2.03
N ASP A 168 -28.36 -17.48 -2.14
CA ASP A 168 -28.25 -18.93 -2.17
C ASP A 168 -27.95 -19.43 -3.58
N HIS A 169 -26.86 -20.17 -3.76
CA HIS A 169 -26.58 -20.74 -5.06
C HIS A 169 -27.59 -21.86 -5.40
N PRO A 170 -27.99 -22.02 -6.67
CA PRO A 170 -28.84 -23.14 -7.07
C PRO A 170 -28.11 -24.47 -6.84
N ASN A 171 -28.85 -25.52 -6.47
CA ASN A 171 -28.26 -26.85 -6.37
C ASN A 171 -28.22 -27.50 -7.76
N VAL A 172 -27.02 -27.81 -8.25
CA VAL A 172 -26.82 -28.48 -9.54
C VAL A 172 -26.06 -29.79 -9.30
N PRO A 173 -26.62 -30.94 -9.71
CA PRO A 173 -25.94 -32.22 -9.53
C PRO A 173 -24.53 -32.23 -10.14
N GLY A 174 -23.54 -32.61 -9.33
CA GLY A 174 -22.15 -32.74 -9.76
C GLY A 174 -21.37 -31.43 -9.93
N VAL A 175 -21.97 -30.27 -9.59
CA VAL A 175 -21.30 -28.97 -9.67
C VAL A 175 -21.11 -28.40 -8.27
N ASN A 176 -19.87 -28.09 -7.91
CA ASN A 176 -19.54 -27.45 -6.64
C ASN A 176 -19.47 -25.92 -6.82
N LEU A 177 -20.53 -25.22 -6.39
CA LEU A 177 -20.61 -23.77 -6.41
C LEU A 177 -20.10 -23.21 -5.07
N ASN A 178 -19.11 -22.32 -5.12
CA ASN A 178 -18.64 -21.55 -3.97
C ASN A 178 -19.47 -20.27 -3.84
N HIS A 179 -19.68 -19.75 -2.63
CA HIS A 179 -20.42 -18.50 -2.39
C HIS A 179 -19.70 -17.23 -2.90
N VAL A 180 -18.41 -17.33 -3.21
CA VAL A 180 -17.61 -16.15 -3.60
C VAL A 180 -16.89 -16.41 -4.92
N TYR A 181 -17.33 -15.71 -5.97
CA TYR A 181 -16.60 -15.61 -7.23
C TYR A 181 -16.24 -14.15 -7.52
N GLN A 182 -14.95 -13.89 -7.69
CA GLN A 182 -14.44 -12.57 -8.07
C GLN A 182 -14.49 -12.40 -9.60
N VAL A 183 -14.36 -11.15 -10.06
CA VAL A 183 -14.15 -10.87 -11.48
C VAL A 183 -12.87 -11.57 -11.95
N GLY A 184 -12.92 -12.22 -13.11
CA GLY A 184 -11.83 -13.01 -13.66
C GLY A 184 -11.83 -14.49 -13.25
N ALA A 185 -12.69 -14.89 -12.31
CA ALA A 185 -12.82 -16.29 -11.90
C ALA A 185 -13.39 -17.15 -13.03
N ASP A 186 -12.87 -18.36 -13.17
CA ASP A 186 -13.41 -19.37 -14.08
C ASP A 186 -14.65 -20.03 -13.45
N PRO A 187 -15.65 -20.42 -14.26
CA PRO A 187 -16.81 -21.13 -13.74
C PRO A 187 -16.43 -22.52 -13.24
N PRO A 188 -17.19 -23.06 -12.28
CA PRO A 188 -16.98 -24.43 -11.81
C PRO A 188 -17.06 -25.46 -12.91
N ASN A 189 -16.25 -26.50 -12.77
CA ASN A 189 -16.28 -27.65 -13.66
C ASN A 189 -17.70 -28.24 -13.73
N GLY A 190 -18.17 -28.53 -14.95
CA GLY A 190 -19.50 -29.09 -15.19
C GLY A 190 -20.65 -28.08 -15.18
N LEU A 191 -20.40 -26.79 -14.87
CA LEU A 191 -21.40 -25.73 -15.01
C LEU A 191 -21.58 -25.30 -16.46
N VAL A 192 -20.46 -25.12 -17.18
CA VAL A 192 -20.43 -24.76 -18.60
C VAL A 192 -20.14 -26.03 -19.42
N PRO A 193 -20.88 -26.30 -20.50
CA PRO A 193 -20.60 -27.43 -21.38
C PRO A 193 -19.23 -27.29 -22.03
N LEU A 194 -18.51 -28.40 -22.14
CA LEU A 194 -17.20 -28.45 -22.78
C LEU A 194 -17.29 -28.23 -24.28
N ASN A 195 -18.38 -28.57 -24.95
CA ASN A 195 -18.53 -28.41 -26.40
C ASN A 195 -20.02 -28.40 -26.82
N PHE A 196 -20.28 -28.35 -28.13
CA PHE A 196 -21.65 -28.36 -28.65
C PHE A 196 -22.42 -29.66 -28.39
N GLY A 197 -21.75 -30.81 -28.30
CA GLY A 197 -22.38 -32.07 -27.96
C GLY A 197 -22.92 -32.02 -26.54
N GLU A 198 -22.05 -31.69 -25.57
CA GLU A 198 -22.45 -31.57 -24.16
C GLU A 198 -23.48 -30.46 -23.94
N LEU A 199 -23.43 -29.35 -24.69
CA LEU A 199 -24.48 -28.32 -24.65
C LEU A 199 -25.84 -28.90 -25.05
N ASN A 200 -25.88 -29.76 -26.07
CA ASN A 200 -27.13 -30.39 -26.50
C ASN A 200 -27.59 -31.45 -25.49
N ASP A 201 -26.67 -32.20 -24.88
CA ASP A 201 -26.98 -33.19 -23.84
C ASP A 201 -27.55 -32.49 -22.59
N MET A 202 -26.91 -31.41 -22.13
CA MET A 202 -27.41 -30.58 -21.04
C MET A 202 -28.75 -29.92 -21.36
N ARG A 203 -28.97 -29.51 -22.62
CA ARG A 203 -30.26 -28.99 -23.08
C ARG A 203 -31.33 -30.09 -23.04
N GLY A 204 -30.99 -31.34 -23.38
CA GLY A 204 -31.91 -32.48 -23.36
C GLY A 204 -32.29 -32.95 -21.95
N ASP A 205 -31.46 -32.68 -20.95
CA ASP A 205 -31.73 -32.99 -19.54
C ASP A 205 -32.67 -31.97 -18.89
N MET A 206 -33.95 -32.03 -19.27
CA MET A 206 -34.97 -31.09 -18.81
C MET A 206 -35.16 -31.10 -17.28
N ALA A 207 -34.92 -32.23 -16.63
CA ALA A 207 -35.04 -32.36 -15.18
C ALA A 207 -34.06 -31.43 -14.43
N ASN A 208 -32.86 -31.21 -14.98
CA ASN A 208 -31.82 -30.37 -14.36
C ASN A 208 -31.60 -29.03 -15.08
N SER A 209 -32.23 -28.83 -16.24
CA SER A 209 -32.05 -27.66 -17.08
C SER A 209 -32.29 -26.35 -16.33
N LEU A 210 -33.37 -26.25 -15.58
CA LEU A 210 -33.70 -25.04 -14.81
C LEU A 210 -32.62 -24.71 -13.78
N SER A 211 -32.22 -25.68 -12.96
CA SER A 211 -31.18 -25.48 -11.94
C SER A 211 -29.84 -25.07 -12.56
N ARG A 212 -29.47 -25.67 -13.70
CA ARG A 212 -28.24 -25.32 -14.44
C ARG A 212 -28.28 -23.90 -14.99
N LEU A 213 -29.37 -23.52 -15.66
CA LEU A 213 -29.52 -22.16 -16.21
C LEU A 213 -29.54 -21.10 -15.11
N ARG A 214 -30.20 -21.40 -13.97
CA ARG A 214 -30.12 -20.54 -12.78
C ARG A 214 -28.71 -20.43 -12.25
N ALA A 215 -27.95 -21.52 -12.21
CA ALA A 215 -26.56 -21.49 -11.75
C ALA A 215 -25.66 -20.70 -12.71
N LEU A 216 -25.89 -20.79 -14.02
CA LEU A 216 -25.21 -19.96 -15.03
C LEU A 216 -25.52 -18.48 -14.82
N PHE A 217 -26.79 -18.11 -14.64
CA PHE A 217 -27.19 -16.74 -14.31
C PHE A 217 -26.56 -16.28 -12.99
N TRP A 218 -26.59 -17.13 -11.96
CA TRP A 218 -26.04 -16.84 -10.65
C TRP A 218 -24.53 -16.60 -10.70
N PHE A 219 -23.79 -17.42 -11.46
CA PHE A 219 -22.36 -17.28 -11.65
C PHE A 219 -22.00 -16.04 -12.47
N TYR A 220 -22.64 -15.81 -13.62
CA TYR A 220 -22.26 -14.71 -14.51
C TYR A 220 -22.87 -13.36 -14.13
N ASN A 221 -23.98 -13.36 -13.39
CA ASN A 221 -24.77 -12.19 -13.03
C ASN A 221 -25.15 -11.30 -14.23
N ASP A 222 -25.29 -11.90 -15.41
CA ASP A 222 -25.60 -11.19 -16.67
C ASP A 222 -27.11 -11.25 -16.93
N PRO A 223 -27.80 -10.10 -17.10
CA PRO A 223 -29.25 -10.06 -17.34
C PRO A 223 -29.70 -10.86 -18.57
N ARG A 224 -28.82 -11.06 -19.57
CA ARG A 224 -29.12 -11.85 -20.76
C ARG A 224 -29.28 -13.35 -20.46
N LEU A 225 -28.76 -13.80 -19.32
CA LEU A 225 -28.86 -15.18 -18.86
C LEU A 225 -29.97 -15.38 -17.82
N PHE A 226 -30.74 -14.33 -17.49
CA PHE A 226 -31.80 -14.41 -16.50
C PHE A 226 -32.81 -15.51 -16.82
N ILE A 227 -33.18 -16.29 -15.80
CA ILE A 227 -34.24 -17.28 -15.86
C ILE A 227 -35.02 -17.29 -14.54
N ALA A 228 -36.35 -17.26 -14.64
CA ALA A 228 -37.24 -17.26 -13.49
C ALA A 228 -37.23 -18.61 -12.76
N ASP A 229 -37.51 -18.57 -11.45
CA ASP A 229 -37.50 -19.68 -10.50
C ASP A 229 -38.51 -20.79 -10.85
N ASN A 230 -39.56 -20.41 -11.57
CA ASN A 230 -40.66 -21.26 -12.01
C ASN A 230 -40.73 -21.34 -13.55
N ALA A 231 -39.61 -21.18 -14.24
CA ALA A 231 -39.57 -21.22 -15.70
C ALA A 231 -40.04 -22.59 -16.23
N THR A 232 -40.86 -22.55 -17.27
CA THR A 232 -41.36 -23.73 -17.98
C THR A 232 -40.26 -24.33 -18.87
N GLU A 233 -40.48 -25.55 -19.38
CA GLU A 233 -39.56 -26.20 -20.33
C GLU A 233 -39.22 -25.30 -21.54
N SER A 234 -40.24 -24.67 -22.14
CA SER A 234 -40.02 -23.74 -23.25
C SER A 234 -39.12 -22.56 -22.87
N ARG A 235 -39.23 -22.03 -21.64
CA ARG A 235 -38.35 -20.96 -21.15
C ARG A 235 -36.93 -21.47 -20.86
N CYS A 236 -36.78 -22.72 -20.45
CA CYS A 236 -35.48 -23.36 -20.33
C CYS A 236 -34.80 -23.52 -21.70
N GLU A 237 -35.54 -23.91 -22.75
CA GLU A 237 -34.99 -23.98 -24.11
C GLU A 237 -34.50 -22.62 -24.60
N GLU A 238 -35.31 -21.56 -24.42
CA GLU A 238 -34.90 -20.19 -24.71
C GLU A 238 -33.65 -19.78 -23.90
N GLY A 239 -33.58 -20.16 -22.63
CA GLY A 239 -32.43 -19.93 -21.76
C GLY A 239 -31.14 -20.56 -22.29
N TRP A 240 -31.20 -21.78 -22.82
CA TRP A 240 -30.05 -22.41 -23.48
C TRP A 240 -29.64 -21.71 -24.78
N ASP A 241 -30.60 -21.22 -25.56
CA ASP A 241 -30.29 -20.44 -26.77
C ASP A 241 -29.66 -19.08 -26.43
N ASN A 242 -30.10 -18.45 -25.33
CA ASN A 242 -29.46 -17.25 -24.76
C ASN A 242 -28.04 -17.54 -24.29
N PHE A 243 -27.83 -18.64 -23.56
CA PHE A 243 -26.51 -19.05 -23.11
C PHE A 243 -25.56 -19.36 -24.28
N LYS A 244 -26.05 -20.08 -25.29
CA LYS A 244 -25.31 -20.34 -26.53
C LYS A 244 -24.91 -19.05 -27.24
N THR A 245 -25.75 -18.02 -27.18
CA THR A 245 -25.43 -16.70 -27.72
C THR A 245 -24.38 -16.00 -26.87
N TYR A 246 -24.51 -16.04 -25.54
CA TYR A 246 -23.60 -15.44 -24.58
C TYR A 246 -22.15 -15.95 -24.68
N ILE A 247 -21.95 -17.26 -24.87
CA ILE A 247 -20.61 -17.85 -25.03
C ILE A 247 -19.97 -17.56 -26.40
N ARG A 248 -20.73 -16.95 -27.33
CA ARG A 248 -20.29 -16.65 -28.70
C ARG A 248 -20.24 -15.15 -29.03
N LYS A 249 -20.96 -14.30 -28.28
CA LYS A 249 -21.11 -12.85 -28.53
C LYS A 249 -20.99 -12.07 -27.22
#